data_AF-J2JYS5-F1
#
_entry.id   AF-J2JYS5-F1
#
_cell.length_a   1.000
_cell.length_b   1.000
_cell.length_c   1.000
_cell.angle_alpha   90.00
_cell.angle_beta   90.00
_cell.angle_gamma   90.00
#
_symmetry.space_group_name_H-M   'P 1'
#
loop_
_entity.id
_entity.type
_entity.pdbx_description
1 polymer ?
#
loop_
_entity_poly.entity_id
_entity_poly.type
_entity_poly.pdbx_seq_one_letter_code
_entity_poly.pdbx_strand_id
1 'polypeptide(L)'
;MKRIEFVSCHKLPERSFFYKGKQFPVCARCTGIYVGYFIFIPLLSFIKIDIYWALLSILPTLIDGLTQAYYNRESNNFLRFFSGILAGYGLAGLSDFIAYWIVFSFKYIFFN
;
A
#
# COMPACT_ATOMS: atom_id res chain seq x y z
N MET A 1 -2.47 10.11 24.00
CA MET A 1 -2.30 9.21 22.86
C MET A 1 -3.20 9.68 21.72
N LYS A 2 -2.67 9.99 20.53
CA LYS A 2 -3.53 10.18 19.35
C LYS A 2 -4.18 8.82 19.07
N ARG A 3 -5.52 8.76 19.08
CA ARG A 3 -6.23 7.53 18.68
C ARG A 3 -5.87 7.21 17.23
N ILE A 4 -5.60 5.95 16.92
CA ILE A 4 -5.63 5.49 15.54
C ILE A 4 -7.09 5.51 15.12
N GLU A 5 -7.47 6.54 14.38
CA GLU A 5 -8.78 6.61 13.74
C GLU A 5 -8.68 5.95 12.37
N PHE A 6 -9.70 5.17 11.99
CA PHE A 6 -9.81 4.56 10.66
C PHE A 6 -10.13 5.63 9.62
N VAL A 7 -9.14 6.44 9.28
CA VAL A 7 -9.22 7.44 8.22
C VAL A 7 -8.34 6.98 7.05
N SER A 8 -8.96 6.76 5.89
CA SER A 8 -8.29 6.26 4.68
C SER A 8 -7.14 7.16 4.20
N CYS A 9 -7.30 8.48 4.31
CA CYS A 9 -6.25 9.46 4.08
C CYS A 9 -6.60 10.78 4.77
N HIS A 10 -5.69 11.33 5.57
CA HIS A 10 -5.92 12.58 6.29
C HIS A 10 -5.79 13.84 5.42
N LYS A 11 -5.25 13.72 4.20
CA LYS A 11 -5.04 14.82 3.23
C LYS A 11 -4.39 16.08 3.83
N LEU A 12 -3.49 15.88 4.80
CA LEU A 12 -2.75 16.97 5.41
C LEU A 12 -1.81 17.61 4.36
N PRO A 13 -1.84 18.95 4.18
CA PRO A 13 -0.97 19.66 3.23
C PRO A 13 0.50 19.29 3.39
N GLU A 14 1.02 19.28 4.62
CA GLU A 14 2.41 18.98 4.93
C GLU A 14 2.83 17.53 4.61
N ARG A 15 1.85 16.63 4.43
CA ARG A 15 2.06 15.22 4.08
C ARG A 15 1.72 14.90 2.62
N SER A 16 1.40 15.90 1.82
CA SER A 16 0.90 15.75 0.45
C SER A 16 1.89 16.36 -0.55
N PHE A 17 1.85 15.86 -1.79
CA PHE A 17 2.56 16.51 -2.89
C PHE A 17 1.76 17.69 -3.43
N PHE A 18 2.46 18.61 -4.07
CA PHE A 18 1.87 19.77 -4.74
C PHE A 18 2.32 19.82 -6.20
N TYR A 19 1.39 20.14 -7.09
CA TYR A 19 1.68 20.40 -8.49
C TYR A 19 0.96 21.67 -8.94
N LYS A 20 1.72 22.62 -9.50
CA LYS A 20 1.22 23.95 -9.89
C LYS A 20 0.44 24.66 -8.77
N GLY A 21 0.96 24.59 -7.54
CA GLY A 21 0.33 25.19 -6.36
C GLY A 21 -0.92 24.47 -5.83
N LYS A 22 -1.35 23.38 -6.46
CA LYS A 22 -2.49 22.57 -6.02
C LYS A 22 -2.03 21.33 -5.29
N GLN A 23 -2.64 21.06 -4.14
CA GLN A 23 -2.41 19.84 -3.37
C GLN A 23 -2.94 18.63 -4.14
N PHE A 24 -2.21 17.51 -4.09
CA PHE A 24 -2.73 16.23 -4.56
C PHE A 24 -3.96 15.80 -3.76
N PRO A 25 -4.91 15.04 -4.36
CA PRO A 25 -6.13 14.61 -3.68
C PRO A 25 -5.89 13.65 -2.52
N VAL A 26 -4.68 13.08 -2.41
CA VAL A 26 -4.23 12.18 -1.35
C VAL A 26 -2.80 12.51 -0.91
N CYS A 27 -2.41 12.02 0.28
CA CYS A 27 -1.08 12.23 0.83
C CYS A 27 -0.01 11.43 0.06
N ALA A 28 1.27 11.80 0.24
CA ALA A 28 2.40 11.18 -0.44
C ALA A 28 2.47 9.65 -0.25
N ARG A 29 2.04 9.13 0.91
CA ARG A 29 1.96 7.69 1.20
C ARG A 29 0.94 7.00 0.30
N CYS A 30 -0.29 7.49 0.28
CA CYS A 30 -1.36 6.94 -0.56
C CYS A 30 -1.01 7.07 -2.04
N THR A 31 -0.40 8.18 -2.46
CA THR A 31 0.14 8.34 -3.83
C THR A 31 1.12 7.21 -4.16
N GLY A 32 2.07 6.93 -3.27
CA GLY A 32 3.03 5.84 -3.44
C GLY A 32 2.36 4.47 -3.55
N ILE A 33 1.41 4.17 -2.65
CA ILE A 33 0.64 2.91 -2.68
C ILE A 33 -0.09 2.74 -4.02
N TYR A 34 -0.80 3.77 -4.48
CA TYR A 34 -1.53 3.69 -5.74
C TYR A 34 -0.60 3.56 -6.95
N VAL A 35 0.50 4.30 -6.97
CA VAL A 35 1.51 4.19 -8.03
C VAL A 35 2.10 2.77 -8.06
N GLY A 36 2.52 2.24 -6.90
CA GLY A 36 3.06 0.88 -6.81
C GLY A 36 2.03 -0.16 -7.27
N TYR A 37 0.81 -0.11 -6.74
CA TYR A 37 -0.24 -1.06 -7.09
C TYR A 37 -0.57 -1.02 -8.60
N PHE A 38 -0.71 0.19 -9.17
CA PHE A 38 -0.97 0.39 -10.59
C PHE A 38 0.15 -0.18 -11.48
N ILE A 39 1.40 -0.08 -11.05
CA ILE A 39 2.56 -0.63 -11.79
C ILE A 39 2.59 -2.16 -11.66
N PHE A 40 2.43 -2.71 -10.44
CA PHE A 40 2.72 -4.12 -10.20
C PHE A 40 1.58 -5.06 -10.56
N ILE A 41 0.30 -4.65 -10.47
CA ILE A 41 -0.83 -5.49 -10.89
C ILE A 41 -0.69 -6.03 -12.33
N PRO A 42 -0.47 -5.20 -13.37
CA PRO A 42 -0.32 -5.73 -14.74
C PRO A 42 0.95 -6.59 -14.89
N LEU A 43 1.99 -6.33 -14.10
CA LEU A 43 3.21 -7.14 -14.12
C LEU A 43 2.97 -8.55 -13.60
N LEU A 44 1.98 -8.79 -12.73
CA LEU A 44 1.66 -10.12 -12.21
C LEU A 44 1.28 -11.15 -13.29
N SER A 45 0.91 -10.69 -14.49
CA SER A 45 0.73 -11.58 -15.65
C SER A 45 2.04 -12.23 -16.13
N PHE A 46 3.19 -11.65 -15.76
CA PHE A 46 4.52 -12.08 -16.17
C PHE A 46 5.39 -12.52 -14.99
N ILE A 47 5.17 -11.98 -13.79
CA ILE A 47 5.94 -12.29 -12.58
C ILE A 47 5.02 -12.85 -11.50
N LYS A 48 5.54 -13.80 -10.70
CA LYS A 48 4.87 -14.24 -9.47
C LYS A 48 5.54 -13.59 -8.27
N ILE A 49 4.72 -12.97 -7.43
CA ILE A 49 5.16 -12.45 -6.14
C ILE A 49 4.80 -13.49 -5.09
N ASP A 50 5.81 -14.03 -4.42
CA ASP A 50 5.58 -14.91 -3.28
C ASP A 50 4.91 -14.14 -2.13
N ILE A 51 4.00 -14.82 -1.40
CA ILE A 51 3.26 -14.21 -0.28
C ILE A 51 4.20 -13.66 0.81
N TYR A 52 5.33 -14.29 1.08
CA TYR A 52 6.31 -13.79 2.04
C TYR A 52 6.94 -12.47 1.57
N TRP A 53 7.30 -12.36 0.29
CA TRP A 53 7.82 -11.11 -0.29
C TRP A 53 6.76 -10.02 -0.32
N ALA A 54 5.51 -10.38 -0.61
CA ALA A 54 4.39 -9.45 -0.57
C ALA A 54 4.15 -8.89 0.83
N LEU A 55 4.14 -9.74 1.86
CA LEU A 55 3.96 -9.30 3.25
C LEU A 55 5.16 -8.47 3.74
N LEU A 56 6.38 -8.89 3.41
CA LEU A 56 7.60 -8.19 3.81
C LEU A 56 7.63 -6.75 3.25
N SER A 57 7.21 -6.54 2.01
CA SER A 57 7.25 -5.22 1.37
C SER A 57 6.20 -4.24 1.89
N ILE A 58 5.16 -4.73 2.59
CA ILE A 58 4.16 -3.88 3.26
C ILE A 58 4.74 -3.30 4.56
N LEU A 59 5.65 -4.02 5.23
CA LEU A 59 6.19 -3.65 6.54
C LEU A 59 6.80 -2.24 6.59
N PRO A 60 7.59 -1.75 5.60
CA PRO A 60 8.13 -0.39 5.65
C PRO A 60 7.07 0.70 5.82
N THR A 61 5.94 0.59 5.10
CA THR A 61 4.83 1.55 5.23
C THR A 61 4.15 1.42 6.59
N LEU A 62 3.96 0.19 7.06
CA LEU A 62 3.34 -0.09 8.36
C LEU A 62 4.20 0.48 9.50
N ILE A 63 5.50 0.20 9.50
CA ILE A 63 6.47 0.70 10.48
C ILE A 63 6.54 2.23 10.43
N ASP A 64 6.61 2.83 9.24
CA ASP A 64 6.59 4.29 9.11
C ASP A 64 5.29 4.86 9.71
N GLY A 65 4.12 4.32 9.36
CA GLY A 65 2.84 4.76 9.90
C GLY A 65 2.71 4.60 11.42
N LEU A 66 3.09 3.45 11.97
CA LEU A 66 3.03 3.16 13.39
C LEU A 66 4.01 4.02 14.18
N THR A 67 5.25 4.17 13.70
CA THR A 67 6.24 5.02 14.38
C THR A 67 5.80 6.48 14.42
N GLN A 68 5.16 6.98 13.35
CA GLN A 68 4.56 8.32 13.36
C GLN A 68 3.41 8.45 14.36
N ALA A 69 2.57 7.43 14.48
CA ALA A 69 1.39 7.46 15.36
C ALA A 69 1.77 7.41 16.85
N TYR A 70 2.73 6.55 17.22
CA TYR A 70 3.06 6.26 18.62
C TYR A 70 4.26 7.03 19.16
N TYR A 71 5.26 7.34 18.32
CA TYR A 71 6.52 7.94 18.77
C TYR A 71 6.66 9.43 18.43
N ASN A 72 5.56 10.07 18.00
CA ASN A 72 5.54 11.49 17.64
C ASN A 72 6.63 11.89 16.62
N ARG A 73 7.09 10.92 15.83
CA ARG A 73 8.08 11.08 14.76
C ARG A 73 7.38 11.68 13.55
N GLU A 74 7.91 12.77 13.00
CA GLU A 74 7.49 13.21 11.68
C GLU A 74 8.29 12.48 10.59
N SER A 75 7.57 12.01 9.57
CA SER A 75 8.16 11.39 8.37
C SER A 75 8.27 12.47 7.31
N ASN A 76 9.01 12.18 6.24
CA ASN A 76 9.13 13.08 5.10
C ASN A 76 8.40 12.48 3.89
N ASN A 77 8.02 13.34 2.94
CA ASN A 77 7.18 12.90 1.81
C ASN A 77 7.90 11.93 0.86
N PHE A 78 9.23 11.98 0.81
CA PHE A 78 10.02 11.03 0.05
C PHE A 78 9.92 9.62 0.66
N LEU A 79 10.19 9.47 1.95
CA LEU A 79 10.06 8.19 2.66
C LEU A 79 8.63 7.66 2.59
N ARG A 80 7.62 8.51 2.81
CA ARG A 80 6.19 8.15 2.69
C ARG A 80 5.88 7.58 1.30
N PHE A 81 6.40 8.20 0.25
CA PHE A 81 6.14 7.78 -1.12
C PHE A 81 6.82 6.46 -1.47
N PHE A 82 8.11 6.30 -1.19
CA PHE A 82 8.84 5.07 -1.53
C PHE A 82 8.41 3.87 -0.69
N SER A 83 8.21 4.06 0.62
CA SER A 83 7.61 3.01 1.45
C SER A 83 6.21 2.64 0.92
N GLY A 84 5.43 3.64 0.49
CA GLY A 84 4.12 3.45 -0.15
C GLY A 84 4.21 2.60 -1.42
N ILE A 85 5.16 2.84 -2.31
CA ILE A 85 5.36 2.01 -3.52
C ILE A 85 5.64 0.56 -3.15
N LEU A 86 6.49 0.30 -2.15
CA LEU A 86 6.76 -1.06 -1.67
C LEU A 86 5.51 -1.74 -1.10
N ALA A 87 4.67 -0.99 -0.38
CA ALA A 87 3.38 -1.50 0.05
C ALA A 87 2.44 -1.75 -1.13
N GLY A 88 2.45 -0.93 -2.18
CA GLY A 88 1.73 -1.17 -3.43
C GLY A 88 2.13 -2.48 -4.12
N TYR A 89 3.44 -2.78 -4.20
CA TYR A 89 3.96 -4.08 -4.65
C TYR A 89 3.40 -5.24 -3.83
N GLY A 90 3.45 -5.11 -2.50
CA GLY A 90 3.00 -6.17 -1.60
C GLY A 90 1.50 -6.39 -1.64
N LEU A 91 0.72 -5.31 -1.72
CA LEU A 91 -0.72 -5.39 -1.87
C LEU A 91 -1.11 -6.02 -3.21
N ALA A 92 -0.36 -5.79 -4.29
CA ALA A 92 -0.59 -6.44 -5.57
C ALA A 92 -0.42 -7.96 -5.46
N GLY A 93 0.72 -8.42 -4.91
CA GLY A 93 0.97 -9.85 -4.68
C GLY A 93 -0.04 -10.50 -3.73
N LEU A 94 -0.42 -9.81 -2.66
CA LEU A 94 -1.45 -10.29 -1.73
C LEU A 94 -2.82 -10.42 -2.41
N SER A 95 -3.18 -9.46 -3.27
CA SER A 95 -4.44 -9.48 -4.02
C SER A 95 -4.50 -10.69 -4.97
N ASP A 96 -3.41 -10.99 -5.66
CA ASP A 96 -3.31 -12.15 -6.56
C ASP A 96 -3.38 -13.48 -5.80
N PHE A 97 -2.68 -13.60 -4.67
CA PHE A 97 -2.79 -14.77 -3.80
C PHE A 97 -4.23 -15.02 -3.34
N ILE A 98 -4.92 -13.97 -2.87
CA ILE A 98 -6.32 -14.06 -2.44
C ILE A 98 -7.22 -14.46 -3.62
N ALA A 99 -7.05 -13.82 -4.78
CA ALA A 99 -7.82 -14.12 -5.98
C ALA A 99 -7.65 -15.58 -6.43
N TYR A 100 -6.41 -16.10 -6.41
CA TYR A 100 -6.12 -17.50 -6.70
C TYR A 100 -6.91 -18.45 -5.79
N TRP A 101 -6.88 -18.22 -4.47
CA TRP A 101 -7.58 -19.09 -3.51
C TRP A 101 -9.10 -19.01 -3.60
N ILE A 102 -9.65 -17.83 -3.92
CA ILE A 102 -11.08 -17.67 -4.18
C ILE A 102 -11.48 -18.52 -5.40
N VAL A 103 -10.75 -18.40 -6.51
CA VAL A 103 -11.03 -19.15 -7.75
C VAL A 103 -10.84 -20.65 -7.53
N PHE A 104 -9.79 -21.05 -6.81
CA PHE A 104 -9.53 -22.44 -6.48
C PHE A 104 -10.66 -23.05 -5.64
N SER A 105 -11.06 -22.37 -4.56
CA SER A 105 -12.14 -22.81 -3.69
C SER A 105 -13.46 -22.92 -4.45
N PHE A 106 -13.77 -21.95 -5.30
CA PHE A 106 -14.97 -21.98 -6.14
C PHE A 106 -14.95 -23.19 -7.09
N LYS A 107 -13.82 -23.45 -7.76
CA LYS A 107 -13.71 -24.64 -8.64
C LYS A 107 -13.87 -25.95 -7.87
N TYR A 108 -13.28 -26.04 -6.68
CA TYR A 108 -13.36 -27.25 -5.85
C TYR A 108 -14.77 -27.53 -5.33
N ILE A 109 -15.56 -26.49 -5.03
CA ILE A 109 -16.92 -26.66 -4.47
C ILE A 109 -17.96 -26.98 -5.55
N PHE A 110 -17.84 -26.38 -6.74
CA PHE A 110 -18.88 -26.44 -7.77
C PHE A 110 -18.61 -27.45 -8.91
N PHE A 111 -17.35 -27.87 -9.09
CA PHE A 111 -16.94 -28.72 -10.23
C PHE A 111 -16.21 -30.01 -9.81
N ASN A 112 -16.07 -30.26 -8.51
CA ASN A 112 -15.69 -31.55 -7.92
C ASN A 112 -16.85 -32.05 -7.06
#